data_AF-A0A1H3UBH1-F1
#
_entry.id   AF-A0A1H3UBH1-F1
#
_cell.length_a   1.000
_cell.length_b   1.000
_cell.length_c   1.000
_cell.angle_alpha   90.00
_cell.angle_beta   90.00
_cell.angle_gamma   90.00
#
_symmetry.space_group_name_H-M   'P 1'
#
loop_
_entity.id
_entity.type
_entity.pdbx_description
1 polymer ?
#
loop_
_entity_poly.entity_id
_entity_poly.type
_entity_poly.pdbx_seq_one_letter_code
_entity_poly.pdbx_strand_id
1 'polypeptide(L)'
;MSVPGNGRRPDPNFLQFRTHIRHCLEQHPETRLYVLVDGARYMTLENRLDAAGAAIRVEWLLAATELDEISRGGPALVEFMTDSDEASQLLDWLIERDQKSPLVSWLWSERSFEALSNHLKSHLFSRLPDGRMALFRYYNPIVRRSLEAVLDSEQRMALMLPLDRWQIWQPLVLAYQTYYRVGQEARHA
;
A
#
# COMPACT_ATOMS: atom_id res chain seq x y z
N MET A 1 21.24 3.62 -38.96
CA MET A 1 19.87 4.19 -38.84
C MET A 1 19.26 3.67 -37.56
N SER A 2 19.25 4.48 -36.50
CA SER A 2 18.71 4.13 -35.20
C SER A 2 17.20 4.31 -35.22
N VAL A 3 16.46 3.30 -34.77
CA VAL A 3 15.00 3.38 -34.58
C VAL A 3 14.74 4.34 -33.41
N PRO A 4 13.89 5.38 -33.56
CA PRO A 4 13.57 6.26 -32.45
C PRO A 4 12.77 5.47 -31.40
N GLY A 5 13.16 5.60 -30.14
CA GLY A 5 12.45 5.02 -29.01
C GLY A 5 10.98 5.38 -29.06
N ASN A 6 10.13 4.37 -29.05
CA ASN A 6 8.68 4.52 -29.11
C ASN A 6 8.21 5.20 -27.81
N GLY A 7 8.16 6.53 -27.82
CA GLY A 7 7.70 7.36 -26.71
C GLY A 7 6.21 7.14 -26.47
N ARG A 8 5.86 6.01 -25.86
CA ARG A 8 4.49 5.73 -25.44
C ARG A 8 4.10 6.79 -24.42
N ARG A 9 3.08 7.59 -24.72
CA ARG A 9 2.51 8.53 -23.75
C ARG A 9 2.13 7.76 -22.49
N PRO A 10 2.48 8.28 -21.29
CA PRO A 10 2.11 7.63 -20.04
C PRO A 10 0.58 7.50 -19.93
N ASP A 11 0.13 6.44 -19.26
CA ASP A 11 -1.29 6.20 -19.01
C ASP A 11 -1.89 7.41 -18.26
N PRO A 12 -3.03 7.97 -18.69
CA PRO A 12 -3.66 9.09 -18.00
C PRO A 12 -3.94 8.81 -16.51
N ASN A 13 -4.32 7.58 -16.14
CA ASN A 13 -4.58 7.21 -14.76
C ASN A 13 -3.30 7.19 -13.92
N PHE A 14 -2.19 6.75 -14.53
CA PHE A 14 -0.87 6.81 -13.91
C PHE A 14 -0.49 8.26 -13.60
N LEU A 15 -0.56 9.15 -14.61
CA LEU A 15 -0.15 10.54 -14.45
C LEU A 15 -1.05 11.29 -13.47
N GLN A 16 -2.36 11.02 -13.50
CA GLN A 16 -3.32 11.59 -12.56
C GLN A 16 -2.98 11.19 -11.13
N PHE A 17 -2.77 9.90 -10.87
CA PHE A 17 -2.50 9.43 -9.52
C PHE A 17 -1.12 9.87 -9.01
N ARG A 18 -0.09 9.84 -9.86
CA ARG A 18 1.25 10.37 -9.54
C ARG A 18 1.20 11.85 -9.18
N THR A 19 0.40 12.64 -9.91
CA THR A 19 0.21 14.07 -9.63
C THR A 19 -0.59 14.28 -8.34
N HIS A 20 -1.61 13.46 -8.10
CA HIS A 20 -2.38 13.47 -6.86
C HIS A 20 -1.51 13.21 -5.63
N ILE A 21 -0.61 12.22 -5.71
CA ILE A 21 0.34 11.93 -4.62
C ILE A 21 1.15 13.16 -4.27
N ARG A 22 1.79 13.77 -5.28
CA ARG A 22 2.62 14.97 -5.10
C ARG A 22 1.82 16.10 -4.45
N HIS A 23 0.65 16.41 -4.99
CA HIS A 23 -0.18 17.50 -4.49
C HIS A 23 -0.60 17.27 -3.04
N CYS A 24 -0.98 16.04 -2.66
CA CYS A 24 -1.38 15.74 -1.30
C CYS A 24 -0.22 15.92 -0.30
N LEU A 25 1.00 15.48 -0.66
CA LEU A 25 2.19 15.66 0.18
C LEU A 25 2.61 17.14 0.30
N GLU A 26 2.40 17.94 -0.75
CA GLU A 26 2.66 19.38 -0.73
C GLU A 26 1.66 20.16 0.15
N GLN A 27 0.38 19.78 0.14
CA GLN A 27 -0.67 20.45 0.90
C GLN A 27 -0.72 20.02 2.38
N HIS A 28 -0.31 18.79 2.68
CA HIS A 28 -0.40 18.18 4.00
C HIS A 28 0.96 17.62 4.44
N PRO A 29 1.95 18.47 4.78
CA PRO A 29 3.31 18.04 5.10
C PRO A 29 3.40 17.15 6.35
N GLU A 30 2.37 17.15 7.21
CA GLU A 30 2.22 16.26 8.35
C GLU A 30 1.86 14.82 7.96
N THR A 31 1.27 14.65 6.78
CA THR A 31 0.83 13.35 6.26
C THR A 31 1.96 12.67 5.51
N ARG A 32 2.15 11.37 5.76
CA ARG A 32 3.10 10.51 5.04
C ARG A 32 2.36 9.54 4.15
N LEU A 33 2.99 9.18 3.03
CA LEU A 33 2.54 8.11 2.15
C LEU A 33 3.33 6.83 2.44
N TYR A 34 2.61 5.77 2.75
CA TYR A 34 3.13 4.42 2.85
C TYR A 34 2.52 3.55 1.76
N VAL A 35 3.28 2.54 1.31
CA VAL A 35 2.80 1.54 0.37
C VAL A 35 2.80 0.18 1.05
N LEU A 36 1.64 -0.47 1.07
CA LEU A 36 1.50 -1.83 1.58
C LEU A 36 1.38 -2.78 0.39
N VAL A 37 2.42 -3.57 0.15
CA VAL A 37 2.56 -4.43 -1.04
C VAL A 37 2.23 -5.87 -0.69
N ASP A 38 1.39 -6.55 -1.48
CA ASP A 38 1.16 -8.00 -1.34
C ASP A 38 2.30 -8.79 -2.01
N GLY A 39 3.29 -9.22 -1.22
CA GLY A 39 4.49 -9.93 -1.71
C GLY A 39 4.19 -11.23 -2.45
N ALA A 40 3.10 -11.93 -2.08
CA ALA A 40 2.69 -13.16 -2.75
C ALA A 40 2.29 -12.97 -4.23
N ARG A 41 2.01 -11.74 -4.67
CA ARG A 41 1.55 -11.45 -6.04
C ARG A 41 2.68 -11.14 -7.02
N TYR A 42 3.92 -10.99 -6.55
CA TYR A 42 5.02 -10.61 -7.44
C TYR A 42 6.38 -11.17 -6.98
N MET A 43 6.82 -12.23 -7.67
CA MET A 43 8.02 -12.98 -7.31
C MET A 43 9.33 -12.18 -7.30
N THR A 44 9.42 -11.08 -8.08
CA THR A 44 10.63 -10.25 -8.16
C THR A 44 10.50 -8.94 -7.39
N LEU A 45 9.56 -8.85 -6.44
CA LEU A 45 9.36 -7.66 -5.62
C LEU A 45 10.62 -7.33 -4.82
N GLU A 46 11.22 -8.33 -4.17
CA GLU A 46 12.43 -8.17 -3.36
C GLU A 46 13.56 -7.49 -4.14
N ASN A 47 13.88 -7.97 -5.35
CA ASN A 47 14.91 -7.37 -6.20
C ASN A 47 14.66 -5.88 -6.51
N ARG A 48 13.39 -5.46 -6.59
CA ARG A 48 13.03 -4.05 -6.84
C ARG A 48 13.14 -3.20 -5.59
N LEU A 49 12.78 -3.75 -4.43
CA LEU A 49 12.95 -3.09 -3.14
C LEU A 49 14.45 -2.93 -2.83
N ASP A 50 15.25 -3.98 -3.06
CA ASP A 50 16.70 -3.96 -2.87
C ASP A 50 17.39 -2.96 -3.81
N ALA A 51 16.93 -2.85 -5.07
CA ALA A 51 17.44 -1.88 -6.02
C ALA A 51 17.17 -0.42 -5.61
N ALA A 52 16.09 -0.15 -4.87
CA ALA A 52 15.82 1.17 -4.31
C ALA A 52 16.71 1.48 -3.09
N GLY A 53 17.22 0.45 -2.40
CA GLY A 53 18.21 0.59 -1.34
C GLY A 53 17.81 1.61 -0.28
N ALA A 54 18.71 2.55 0.02
CA ALA A 54 18.51 3.56 1.05
C ALA A 54 17.45 4.63 0.70
N ALA A 55 16.92 4.65 -0.53
CA ALA A 55 15.86 5.58 -0.93
C ALA A 55 14.51 5.22 -0.29
N ILE A 56 14.38 3.99 0.22
CA ILE A 56 13.19 3.51 0.90
C ILE A 56 13.52 2.88 2.25
N ARG A 57 12.50 2.81 3.10
CA ARG A 57 12.46 1.95 4.27
C ARG A 57 11.44 0.85 4.02
N VAL A 58 11.81 -0.40 4.33
CA VAL A 58 10.96 -1.57 4.11
C VAL A 58 10.86 -2.39 5.38
N GLU A 59 9.66 -2.89 5.68
CA GLU A 59 9.46 -3.92 6.69
C GLU A 59 8.49 -5.00 6.19
N TRP A 60 8.94 -6.26 6.23
CA TRP A 60 8.09 -7.42 5.98
C TRP A 60 7.31 -7.76 7.25
N LEU A 61 5.99 -7.61 7.22
CA LEU A 61 5.21 -7.64 8.46
C LEU A 61 5.06 -9.04 9.06
N LEU A 62 5.28 -10.09 8.26
CA LEU A 62 5.35 -11.48 8.74
C LEU A 62 6.69 -11.82 9.40
N ALA A 63 7.71 -10.96 9.30
CA ALA A 63 8.98 -11.21 9.97
C ALA A 63 8.79 -11.22 11.50
N ALA A 64 9.47 -12.14 12.17
CA ALA A 64 9.33 -12.41 13.61
C ALA A 64 7.90 -12.84 14.06
N THR A 65 7.14 -13.46 13.17
CA THR A 65 5.85 -14.11 13.48
C THR A 65 5.95 -15.64 13.32
N GLU A 66 4.88 -16.38 13.56
CA GLU A 66 4.83 -17.83 13.28
C GLU A 66 5.01 -18.16 11.79
N LEU A 67 4.97 -17.17 10.90
CA LEU A 67 5.13 -17.29 9.45
C LEU A 67 6.44 -16.64 8.96
N ASP A 68 7.46 -16.50 9.81
CA ASP A 68 8.74 -15.84 9.48
C ASP A 68 9.45 -16.47 8.27
N GLU A 69 9.40 -17.80 8.14
CA GLU A 69 10.00 -18.56 7.03
C GLU A 69 9.44 -18.14 5.65
N ILE A 70 8.22 -17.61 5.62
CA ILE A 70 7.56 -17.11 4.39
C ILE A 70 7.40 -15.59 4.40
N SER A 71 8.18 -14.87 5.22
CA SER A 71 8.03 -13.43 5.42
C SER A 71 8.06 -12.62 4.13
N ARG A 72 8.94 -13.01 3.19
CA ARG A 72 9.07 -12.41 1.84
C ARG A 72 7.87 -12.67 0.92
N GLY A 73 7.03 -13.66 1.24
CA GLY A 73 5.73 -13.88 0.60
C GLY A 73 4.59 -13.11 1.27
N GLY A 74 4.84 -12.47 2.41
CA GLY A 74 3.87 -11.67 3.16
C GLY A 74 3.76 -10.22 2.67
N PRO A 75 3.05 -9.37 3.41
CA PRO A 75 3.00 -7.95 3.11
C PRO A 75 4.30 -7.24 3.47
N ALA A 76 4.75 -6.36 2.57
CA ALA A 76 5.81 -5.39 2.83
C ALA A 76 5.20 -4.00 3.02
N LEU A 77 5.53 -3.33 4.11
CA LEU A 77 5.28 -1.90 4.31
C LEU A 77 6.51 -1.12 3.81
N VAL A 78 6.27 -0.14 2.95
CA VAL A 78 7.30 0.68 2.32
C VAL A 78 7.03 2.15 2.61
N GLU A 79 8.09 2.89 2.98
CA GLU A 79 8.13 4.35 3.10
C GLU A 79 9.24 4.88 2.21
N PHE A 80 8.99 5.99 1.50
CA PHE A 80 9.98 6.66 0.67
C PHE A 80 10.70 7.71 1.52
N MET A 81 12.03 7.59 1.62
CA MET A 81 12.86 8.40 2.53
C MET A 81 13.48 9.61 1.84
N THR A 82 13.66 9.54 0.52
CA THR A 82 14.31 10.57 -0.29
C THR A 82 13.61 10.73 -1.63
N ASP A 83 13.75 11.91 -2.24
CA ASP A 83 13.29 12.17 -3.61
C ASP A 83 14.36 11.79 -4.65
N SER A 84 14.96 10.61 -4.52
CA SER A 84 15.98 10.13 -5.47
C SER A 84 15.37 9.53 -6.73
N ASP A 85 16.20 9.34 -7.77
CA ASP A 85 15.78 8.69 -9.01
C ASP A 85 15.32 7.25 -8.77
N GLU A 86 15.96 6.53 -7.85
CA GLU A 86 15.60 5.16 -7.47
C GLU A 86 14.22 5.11 -6.78
N ALA A 87 13.95 6.04 -5.85
CA ALA A 87 12.64 6.20 -5.22
C ALA A 87 11.56 6.51 -6.28
N SER A 88 11.82 7.46 -7.18
CA SER A 88 10.88 7.79 -8.25
C SER A 88 10.61 6.61 -9.18
N GLN A 89 11.65 5.87 -9.58
CA GLN A 89 11.52 4.69 -10.44
C GLN A 89 10.69 3.59 -9.78
N LEU A 90 10.90 3.33 -8.47
CA LEU A 90 10.12 2.36 -7.73
C LEU A 90 8.66 2.81 -7.58
N LEU A 91 8.42 4.07 -7.21
CA LEU A 91 7.08 4.63 -7.08
C LEU A 91 6.32 4.51 -8.40
N ASP A 92 6.93 4.93 -9.51
CA ASP A 92 6.32 4.87 -10.83
C ASP A 92 6.00 3.42 -11.22
N TRP A 93 6.93 2.51 -10.97
CA TRP A 93 6.72 1.09 -11.22
C TRP A 93 5.57 0.51 -10.39
N LEU A 94 5.44 0.86 -9.10
CA LEU A 94 4.36 0.39 -8.23
C LEU A 94 2.99 0.87 -8.75
N ILE A 95 2.87 2.14 -9.13
CA ILE A 95 1.63 2.70 -9.71
C ILE A 95 1.26 1.95 -11.00
N GLU A 96 2.19 1.85 -11.94
CA GLU A 96 1.92 1.17 -13.22
C GLU A 96 1.55 -0.31 -13.03
N ARG A 97 2.23 -1.00 -12.10
CA ARG A 97 2.01 -2.42 -11.85
C ARG A 97 0.65 -2.67 -11.21
N ASP A 98 0.29 -1.85 -10.23
CA ASP A 98 -0.97 -1.91 -9.50
C ASP A 98 -2.18 -1.63 -10.41
N GLN A 99 -2.05 -0.66 -11.32
CA GLN A 99 -3.09 -0.34 -12.31
C GLN A 99 -3.33 -1.48 -13.31
N LYS A 100 -2.29 -2.27 -13.63
CA LYS A 100 -2.41 -3.47 -14.48
C LYS A 100 -3.04 -4.66 -13.76
N SER A 101 -2.69 -4.84 -12.49
CA SER A 101 -3.31 -5.84 -11.63
C SER A 101 -3.07 -5.43 -10.17
N PRO A 102 -4.13 -5.32 -9.35
CA PRO A 102 -4.00 -4.89 -7.96
C PRO A 102 -2.88 -5.64 -7.23
N LEU A 103 -1.97 -4.85 -6.66
CA LEU A 103 -0.75 -5.31 -6.01
C LEU A 103 -0.56 -4.58 -4.68
N VAL A 104 -0.90 -3.30 -4.62
CA VAL A 104 -0.60 -2.45 -3.47
C VAL A 104 -1.85 -1.80 -2.90
N SER A 105 -1.73 -1.40 -1.64
CA SER A 105 -2.56 -0.39 -1.03
C SER A 105 -1.73 0.86 -0.76
N TRP A 106 -2.31 2.03 -1.03
CA TRP A 106 -1.71 3.33 -0.69
C TRP A 106 -2.30 3.82 0.63
N LEU A 107 -1.45 4.01 1.62
CA LEU A 107 -1.83 4.32 2.98
C LEU A 107 -1.34 5.74 3.32
N TRP A 108 -2.26 6.61 3.71
CA TRP A 108 -1.94 7.96 4.16
C TRP A 108 -2.10 8.02 5.67
N SER A 109 -1.08 8.51 6.36
CA SER A 109 -1.08 8.57 7.82
C SER A 109 -0.13 9.66 8.33
N GLU A 110 -0.55 10.38 9.36
CA GLU A 110 0.34 11.23 10.17
C GLU A 110 1.23 10.45 11.15
N ARG A 111 0.99 9.15 11.33
CA ARG A 111 1.75 8.30 12.28
C ARG A 111 3.15 7.99 11.73
N SER A 112 4.05 7.58 12.64
CA SER A 112 5.38 7.11 12.23
C SER A 112 5.31 5.73 11.58
N PHE A 113 6.37 5.37 10.85
CA PHE A 113 6.52 4.05 10.25
C PHE A 113 6.34 2.93 11.28
N GLU A 114 6.96 3.04 12.45
CA GLU A 114 6.90 2.03 13.52
C GLU A 114 5.49 1.89 14.09
N ALA A 115 4.81 3.03 14.32
CA ALA A 115 3.44 3.01 14.82
C ALA A 115 2.49 2.35 13.82
N LEU A 116 2.65 2.66 12.52
CA LEU A 116 1.84 2.03 11.47
C LEU A 116 2.18 0.55 11.30
N SER A 117 3.46 0.19 11.27
CA SER A 117 3.93 -1.19 11.16
C SER A 117 3.40 -2.06 12.31
N ASN A 118 3.53 -1.60 13.56
CA ASN A 118 3.02 -2.31 14.73
C ASN A 118 1.49 -2.47 14.68
N HIS A 119 0.78 -1.44 14.25
CA HIS A 119 -0.68 -1.50 14.07
C HIS A 119 -1.06 -2.58 13.06
N LEU A 120 -0.47 -2.52 11.86
CA LEU A 120 -0.72 -3.48 10.79
C LEU A 120 -0.35 -4.90 11.21
N LYS A 121 0.76 -5.09 11.93
CA LYS A 121 1.16 -6.39 12.50
C LYS A 121 0.13 -6.95 13.48
N SER A 122 -0.44 -6.09 14.33
CA SER A 122 -1.45 -6.53 15.32
C SER A 122 -2.72 -7.11 14.66
N HIS A 123 -2.99 -6.74 13.41
CA HIS A 123 -4.11 -7.25 12.62
C HIS A 123 -3.77 -8.48 11.76
N LEU A 124 -2.53 -8.95 11.70
CA LEU A 124 -2.15 -10.06 10.80
C LEU A 124 -2.85 -11.37 11.17
N PHE A 125 -3.04 -11.64 12.45
CA PHE A 125 -3.60 -12.90 12.91
C PHE A 125 -4.93 -12.69 13.61
N SER A 126 -5.95 -13.41 13.17
CA SER A 126 -7.28 -13.43 13.77
C SER A 126 -7.58 -14.82 14.31
N ARG A 127 -8.24 -14.88 15.46
CA ARG A 127 -8.73 -16.14 16.04
C ARG A 127 -10.15 -16.41 15.54
N LEU A 128 -10.34 -17.59 14.96
CA LEU A 128 -11.64 -18.08 14.53
C LEU A 128 -12.47 -18.57 15.73
N PRO A 129 -13.80 -18.71 15.60
CA PRO A 129 -14.67 -19.20 16.69
C PRO A 129 -14.29 -20.58 17.23
N ASP A 130 -13.64 -21.41 16.42
CA ASP A 130 -13.14 -22.74 16.80
C ASP A 130 -11.74 -22.71 17.45
N GLY A 131 -11.18 -21.52 17.68
CA GLY A 131 -9.88 -21.32 18.31
C GLY A 131 -8.68 -21.36 17.37
N ARG A 132 -8.87 -21.73 16.09
CA ARG A 132 -7.78 -21.71 15.10
C ARG A 132 -7.33 -20.28 14.81
N MET A 133 -6.03 -20.13 14.55
CA MET A 133 -5.47 -18.87 14.06
C MET A 133 -5.53 -18.84 12.53
N ALA A 134 -5.95 -17.70 11.99
CA ALA A 134 -6.00 -17.45 10.56
C ALA A 134 -5.22 -16.18 10.21
N LEU A 135 -4.50 -16.21 9.09
CA LEU A 135 -3.87 -15.02 8.53
C LEU A 135 -4.95 -14.12 7.91
N PHE A 136 -5.15 -12.94 8.48
CA PHE A 136 -6.08 -11.95 7.98
C PHE A 136 -5.41 -11.13 6.88
N ARG A 137 -5.71 -11.48 5.62
CA ARG A 137 -5.05 -10.92 4.43
C ARG A 137 -5.59 -9.54 4.04
N TYR A 138 -5.79 -8.63 5.00
CA TYR A 138 -6.26 -7.25 4.74
C TYR A 138 -5.37 -6.49 3.75
N TYR A 139 -4.09 -6.86 3.65
CA TYR A 139 -3.08 -6.23 2.80
C TYR A 139 -3.27 -6.54 1.31
N ASN A 140 -3.99 -7.62 0.99
CA ASN A 140 -4.31 -7.95 -0.39
C ASN A 140 -5.42 -6.99 -0.87
N PRO A 141 -5.22 -6.19 -1.93
CA PRO A 141 -6.20 -5.17 -2.34
C PRO A 141 -7.57 -5.74 -2.71
N ILE A 142 -7.62 -6.96 -3.25
CA ILE A 142 -8.88 -7.64 -3.59
C ILE A 142 -9.61 -8.06 -2.31
N VAL A 143 -8.88 -8.61 -1.33
CA VAL A 143 -9.46 -8.97 -0.02
C VAL A 143 -9.94 -7.70 0.68
N ARG A 144 -9.11 -6.64 0.74
CA ARG A 144 -9.45 -5.35 1.34
C ARG A 144 -10.77 -4.80 0.84
N ARG A 145 -11.03 -4.91 -0.47
CA ARG A 145 -12.31 -4.49 -1.07
C ARG A 145 -13.49 -5.26 -0.47
N SER A 146 -13.38 -6.57 -0.37
CA SER A 146 -14.43 -7.44 0.15
C SER A 146 -14.68 -7.25 1.64
N LEU A 147 -13.70 -6.75 2.40
CA LEU A 147 -13.83 -6.54 3.85
C LEU A 147 -14.92 -5.54 4.22
N GLU A 148 -15.25 -4.57 3.36
CA GLU A 148 -16.31 -3.59 3.67
C GLU A 148 -17.68 -4.24 3.93
N ALA A 149 -17.95 -5.35 3.24
CA ALA A 149 -19.22 -6.08 3.37
C ALA A 149 -19.24 -7.09 4.53
N VAL A 150 -18.08 -7.37 5.15
CA VAL A 150 -17.93 -8.43 6.15
C VAL A 150 -17.61 -7.87 7.53
N LEU A 151 -16.79 -6.82 7.61
CA LEU A 151 -16.44 -6.20 8.87
C LEU A 151 -17.61 -5.38 9.41
N ASP A 152 -17.84 -5.44 10.71
CA ASP A 152 -18.74 -4.48 11.36
C ASP A 152 -18.08 -3.09 11.49
N SER A 153 -18.82 -2.11 12.00
CA SER A 153 -18.32 -0.74 12.15
C SER A 153 -17.13 -0.64 13.10
N GLU A 154 -17.12 -1.40 14.19
CA GLU A 154 -16.05 -1.36 15.19
C GLU A 154 -14.76 -1.96 14.62
N GLN A 155 -14.87 -3.09 13.92
CA GLN A 155 -13.76 -3.74 13.23
C GLN A 155 -13.17 -2.86 12.12
N ARG A 156 -14.02 -2.19 11.33
CA ARG A 156 -13.56 -1.21 10.32
C ARG A 156 -12.82 -0.05 10.97
N MET A 157 -13.35 0.51 12.05
CA MET A 157 -12.72 1.59 12.79
C MET A 157 -11.37 1.17 13.38
N ALA A 158 -11.30 -0.04 13.96
CA ALA A 158 -10.07 -0.59 14.52
C ALA A 158 -9.00 -0.73 13.43
N LEU A 159 -9.34 -1.33 12.27
CA LEU A 159 -8.39 -1.50 11.17
C LEU A 159 -7.86 -0.17 10.63
N MET A 160 -8.71 0.85 10.55
CA MET A 160 -8.37 2.18 10.01
C MET A 160 -7.74 3.14 11.04
N LEU A 161 -7.61 2.76 12.32
CA LEU A 161 -7.34 3.70 13.41
C LEU A 161 -6.14 4.66 13.21
N PRO A 162 -4.94 4.22 12.78
CA PRO A 162 -3.81 5.12 12.56
C PRO A 162 -3.82 5.78 11.19
N LEU A 163 -4.72 5.39 10.29
CA LEU A 163 -4.77 5.84 8.91
C LEU A 163 -5.71 7.02 8.77
N ASP A 164 -5.38 7.93 7.88
CA ASP A 164 -6.30 8.97 7.42
C ASP A 164 -7.05 8.48 6.18
N ARG A 165 -6.33 7.74 5.32
CA ARG A 165 -6.84 7.22 4.06
C ARG A 165 -6.18 5.89 3.70
N TRP A 166 -6.98 4.98 3.16
CA TRP A 166 -6.53 3.73 2.52
C TRP A 166 -7.07 3.68 1.10
N GLN A 167 -6.20 3.54 0.10
CA GLN A 167 -6.62 3.48 -1.30
C GLN A 167 -6.19 2.18 -1.97
N ILE A 168 -7.08 1.63 -2.80
CA ILE A 168 -6.82 0.43 -3.61
C ILE A 168 -7.26 0.67 -5.06
N TRP A 169 -6.54 0.12 -6.03
CA TRP A 169 -6.93 0.21 -7.43
C TRP A 169 -8.20 -0.59 -7.70
N GLN A 170 -9.15 -0.01 -8.43
CA GLN A 170 -10.36 -0.67 -8.91
C GLN A 170 -10.34 -0.82 -10.43
N PRO A 171 -9.95 -2.00 -10.97
CA PRO A 171 -9.81 -2.20 -12.41
C PRO A 171 -11.09 -1.96 -13.22
N LEU A 172 -12.27 -2.20 -12.65
CA LEU A 172 -13.54 -2.06 -13.36
C LEU A 172 -13.98 -0.60 -13.56
N VAL A 173 -13.51 0.31 -12.71
CA VAL A 173 -13.82 1.75 -12.81
C VAL A 173 -12.60 2.60 -13.14
N LEU A 174 -11.43 1.95 -13.29
CA LEU A 174 -10.15 2.58 -13.61
C LEU A 174 -9.81 3.75 -12.68
N ALA A 175 -10.07 3.58 -11.39
CA ALA A 175 -9.84 4.59 -10.37
C ALA A 175 -9.40 3.95 -9.03
N TYR A 176 -8.78 4.75 -8.18
CA TYR A 176 -8.50 4.35 -6.80
C TYR A 176 -9.76 4.51 -5.93
N GLN A 177 -10.26 3.40 -5.39
CA GLN A 177 -11.25 3.46 -4.33
C GLN A 177 -10.57 3.87 -3.04
N THR A 178 -11.20 4.81 -2.35
CA THR A 178 -10.68 5.40 -1.13
C THR A 178 -11.56 5.04 0.06
N TYR A 179 -10.94 4.60 1.14
CA TYR A 179 -11.55 4.42 2.45
C TYR A 179 -10.96 5.47 3.40
N TYR A 180 -11.82 6.24 4.04
CA TYR A 180 -11.42 7.24 5.03
C TYR A 180 -11.60 6.68 6.43
N ARG A 181 -10.76 7.13 7.36
CA ARG A 181 -11.09 6.99 8.78
C ARG A 181 -12.28 7.89 9.10
N VAL A 182 -13.22 7.37 9.90
CA VAL A 182 -14.40 8.12 10.37
C VAL A 182 -13.95 9.50 10.91
N GLY A 183 -14.53 10.57 10.37
CA GLY A 183 -14.20 11.95 10.74
C GLY A 183 -13.04 12.61 9.97
N GLN A 184 -12.37 11.90 9.05
CA GLN A 184 -11.34 12.47 8.15
C GLN A 184 -11.87 12.77 6.73
N GLU A 185 -13.14 12.49 6.46
CA GLU A 185 -13.78 12.59 5.13
C GLU A 185 -13.76 14.02 4.56
N ALA A 186 -13.96 15.04 5.41
CA ALA A 186 -14.06 16.45 4.99
C ALA A 186 -12.71 17.17 4.86
N ARG A 187 -11.61 16.60 5.37
CA ARG A 187 -10.30 17.26 5.37
C ARG A 187 -9.54 17.17 4.05
N HIS A 188 -9.95 16.25 3.18
CA HIS A 188 -9.26 15.97 1.92
C HIS A 188 -10.21 15.77 0.73
N ALA A 189 -11.41 16.35 0.82
CA ALA A 189 -12.38 16.47 -0.27
C ALA A 189 -12.04 17.67 -1.16
#